data_AF-A0A3P7MFF4-F1
#
_entry.id   AF-A0A3P7MFF4-F1
#
_cell.length_a   1.000
_cell.length_b   1.000
_cell.length_c   1.000
_cell.angle_alpha   90.00
_cell.angle_beta   90.00
_cell.angle_gamma   90.00
#
_symmetry.space_group_name_H-M   'P 1'
#
loop_
_entity.id
_entity.type
_entity.pdbx_description
1 polymer ?
#
loop_
_entity_poly.entity_id
_entity_poly.type
_entity_poly.pdbx_seq_one_letter_code
_entity_poly.pdbx_strand_id
1 'polypeptide(L)'
;MREQLTRDMLLSLDWTREISTCDPAYYRWTQWLFIKLYKAGLAYRRLAVVNWDPVDQTVLANELVDAEGRSWRSGAVVQKRTMRQWYFRTLAYSTVGETIEVCHMLDL
;
A
#
# COMPACT_ATOMS: atom_id res chain seq x y z
N MET A 1 -13.87 19.65 -0.13
CA MET A 1 -12.55 20.22 0.24
C MET A 1 -12.06 21.28 -0.76
N ARG A 2 -12.26 21.12 -2.08
CA ARG A 2 -11.79 22.11 -3.07
C ARG A 2 -12.22 23.56 -2.80
N GLU A 3 -13.51 23.79 -2.52
CA GLU A 3 -14.01 25.14 -2.21
C GLU A 3 -13.35 25.72 -0.96
N GLN A 4 -13.23 24.93 0.11
CA GLN A 4 -12.55 25.32 1.35
C GLN A 4 -11.08 25.72 1.10
N LEU A 5 -10.33 24.93 0.32
CA LEU A 5 -8.93 25.21 -0.02
C LEU A 5 -8.79 26.52 -0.83
N THR A 6 -9.76 26.82 -1.70
CA THR A 6 -9.72 27.97 -2.60
C THR A 6 -10.24 29.24 -1.94
N ARG A 7 -11.38 29.17 -1.25
CA ARG A 7 -12.12 30.33 -0.73
C ARG A 7 -11.76 30.65 0.71
N ASP A 8 -11.64 29.65 1.57
CA ASP A 8 -11.43 29.86 3.00
C ASP A 8 -9.94 29.94 3.35
N MET A 9 -9.13 29.09 2.71
CA MET A 9 -7.68 29.05 2.91
C MET A 9 -6.87 29.86 1.88
N LEU A 10 -7.54 30.39 0.84
CA LEU A 10 -6.94 31.24 -0.20
C LEU A 10 -5.70 30.63 -0.87
N LEU A 11 -5.66 29.31 -1.04
CA LEU A 11 -4.55 28.62 -1.70
C LEU A 11 -4.62 28.81 -3.21
N SER A 12 -3.51 29.24 -3.81
CA SER A 12 -3.34 29.36 -5.25
C SER A 12 -2.87 28.03 -5.86
N LEU A 13 -3.80 27.09 -6.04
CA LEU A 13 -3.54 25.79 -6.67
C LEU A 13 -3.98 25.80 -8.14
N ASP A 14 -3.18 25.17 -9.01
CA ASP A 14 -3.54 24.95 -10.40
C ASP A 14 -4.53 23.77 -10.52
N TRP A 15 -5.82 24.09 -10.47
CA TRP A 15 -6.90 23.10 -10.57
C TRP A 15 -6.99 22.42 -11.94
N THR A 16 -6.26 22.88 -12.96
CA THR A 16 -6.21 22.18 -14.25
C THR A 16 -5.45 20.85 -14.17
N ARG A 17 -4.67 20.66 -13.10
CA ARG A 17 -3.89 19.44 -12.81
C ARG A 17 -4.51 18.58 -11.71
N GLU A 18 -5.75 18.87 -11.31
CA GLU A 18 -6.46 18.07 -10.33
C GLU A 18 -6.63 16.63 -10.84
N ILE A 19 -6.29 15.67 -9.98
CA ILE A 19 -6.46 14.24 -10.24
C ILE A 19 -7.22 13.59 -9.08
N SER A 20 -8.01 12.57 -9.40
CA SER A 20 -8.66 11.72 -8.41
C SER A 20 -8.23 10.27 -8.61
N THR A 21 -7.66 9.65 -7.58
CA THR A 21 -7.09 8.30 -7.69
C THR A 21 -8.15 7.21 -7.87
N CYS A 22 -9.41 7.48 -7.53
CA CYS A 22 -10.54 6.59 -7.77
C CYS A 22 -11.16 6.74 -9.16
N ASP A 23 -10.72 7.72 -9.97
CA ASP A 23 -11.21 7.92 -11.33
C ASP A 23 -10.63 6.84 -12.28
N PRO A 24 -11.46 6.18 -13.12
CA PRO A 24 -10.99 5.23 -14.13
C PRO A 24 -9.91 5.76 -15.08
N ALA A 25 -9.94 7.04 -15.43
CA ALA A 25 -8.93 7.68 -16.26
C ALA A 25 -7.56 7.71 -15.57
N TYR A 26 -7.53 7.69 -14.24
CA TYR A 26 -6.31 7.61 -13.44
C TYR A 26 -5.89 6.16 -13.17
N TYR A 27 -6.74 5.35 -12.52
CA TYR A 27 -6.31 4.03 -12.03
C TYR A 27 -6.00 3.02 -13.15
N ARG A 28 -6.44 3.28 -14.40
CA ARG A 28 -6.01 2.51 -15.58
C ARG A 28 -4.48 2.44 -15.72
N TRP A 29 -3.77 3.48 -15.31
CA TRP A 29 -2.31 3.53 -15.38
C TRP A 29 -1.67 2.68 -14.27
N THR A 30 -2.27 2.65 -13.08
CA THR A 30 -1.87 1.74 -12.00
C THR A 30 -2.07 0.28 -12.41
N GLN A 31 -3.20 -0.06 -13.04
CA GLN A 31 -3.45 -1.40 -13.58
C GLN A 31 -2.44 -1.77 -14.68
N TRP A 32 -2.17 -0.84 -15.60
CA TRP A 32 -1.17 -1.03 -16.66
C TRP A 32 0.22 -1.31 -16.08
N LEU A 33 0.65 -0.51 -15.10
CA LEU A 33 1.94 -0.69 -14.42
C LEU A 33 2.00 -2.03 -13.69
N PHE A 34 0.93 -2.41 -12.99
CA PHE A 34 0.84 -3.70 -12.31
C PHE A 34 1.06 -4.88 -13.26
N ILE A 35 0.42 -4.85 -14.44
CA ILE A 35 0.60 -5.89 -15.47
C ILE A 35 2.04 -5.93 -15.98
N LYS A 36 2.69 -4.76 -16.13
CA LYS A 36 4.11 -4.71 -16.53
C LYS A 36 5.01 -5.33 -15.48
N LEU A 37 4.80 -5.00 -14.20
CA LEU A 37 5.54 -5.59 -13.08
C LEU A 37 5.29 -7.10 -12.96
N TYR A 38 4.05 -7.55 -13.17
CA TYR A 38 3.70 -8.96 -13.17
C TYR A 38 4.45 -9.73 -14.25
N LYS A 39 4.45 -9.22 -15.49
CA LYS A 39 5.21 -9.80 -16.61
C LYS A 39 6.72 -9.82 -16.38
N ALA A 40 7.24 -8.87 -15.61
CA ALA A 40 8.65 -8.81 -15.22
C ALA A 40 8.99 -9.68 -13.99
N GLY A 41 8.03 -10.41 -13.40
CA GLY A 41 8.25 -11.20 -12.18
C GLY A 41 8.43 -10.38 -10.90
N LEU A 42 8.12 -9.08 -10.96
CA LEU A 42 8.24 -8.14 -9.85
C LEU A 42 6.94 -8.00 -9.05
N ALA A 43 5.78 -8.28 -9.66
CA ALA A 43 4.53 -8.50 -8.94
C ALA A 43 4.18 -9.98 -9.01
N TYR A 44 3.85 -10.60 -7.87
CA TYR A 44 3.63 -12.05 -7.83
C TYR A 44 2.65 -12.44 -6.71
N ARG A 45 2.12 -13.66 -6.77
CA ARG A 45 1.11 -14.15 -5.82
C ARG A 45 1.62 -15.39 -5.10
N ARG A 46 1.69 -15.36 -3.77
CA ARG A 46 2.12 -16.49 -2.93
C ARG A 46 1.17 -16.72 -1.76
N LEU A 47 1.19 -17.93 -1.22
CA LEU A 47 0.57 -18.24 0.08
C LEU A 47 1.54 -17.80 1.17
N ALA A 48 1.09 -17.00 2.12
CA ALA A 48 1.93 -16.50 3.21
C ALA A 48 1.09 -16.22 4.45
N VAL A 49 1.76 -16.06 5.59
CA VAL A 49 1.13 -15.63 6.84
C VAL A 49 1.03 -14.11 6.80
N VAL A 50 -0.17 -13.56 6.90
CA VAL A 50 -0.44 -12.12 6.75
C VAL A 50 -0.99 -11.52 8.03
N ASN A 51 -0.79 -10.21 8.21
CA ASN A 51 -1.45 -9.43 9.25
C ASN A 51 -2.90 -9.19 8.84
N TRP A 52 -3.84 -9.60 9.68
CA TRP A 52 -5.28 -9.48 9.44
C TRP A 52 -5.90 -8.56 10.48
N ASP A 53 -6.59 -7.52 10.00
CA ASP A 53 -7.42 -6.66 10.82
C ASP A 53 -8.83 -7.28 10.97
N PRO A 54 -9.25 -7.67 12.19
CA PRO A 54 -10.56 -8.29 12.40
C PRO A 54 -11.73 -7.30 12.29
N VAL A 55 -11.50 -6.00 12.46
CA VAL A 55 -12.53 -4.96 12.41
C VAL A 55 -12.74 -4.52 10.97
N ASP A 56 -11.66 -4.14 10.29
CA ASP A 56 -11.71 -3.69 8.89
C ASP A 56 -11.82 -4.84 7.89
N GLN A 57 -11.64 -6.08 8.37
CA GLN A 57 -11.71 -7.30 7.57
C GLN A 57 -10.81 -7.25 6.34
N THR A 58 -9.57 -6.80 6.53
CA THR A 58 -8.58 -6.68 5.47
C THR A 58 -7.20 -7.14 5.92
N VAL A 59 -6.38 -7.51 4.94
CA VAL A 59 -4.95 -7.71 5.15
C VAL A 59 -4.27 -6.35 5.28
N LEU A 60 -3.28 -6.29 6.18
CA LEU A 60 -2.41 -5.14 6.38
C LEU A 60 -0.98 -5.50 5.93
N ALA A 61 -0.35 -4.55 5.24
CA ALA A 61 1.11 -4.57 5.08
C ALA A 61 1.77 -4.33 6.46
N ASN A 62 3.04 -4.67 6.60
CA ASN A 62 3.72 -4.55 7.90
C ASN A 62 3.81 -3.10 8.38
N GLU A 63 3.98 -2.17 7.45
CA GLU A 63 4.07 -0.73 7.71
C GLU A 63 2.76 -0.13 8.24
N LEU A 64 1.67 -0.90 8.15
CA LEU A 64 0.34 -0.52 8.62
C LEU A 64 0.02 -1.13 10.00
N VAL A 65 1.00 -1.75 10.66
CA VAL A 65 0.92 -2.29 12.01
C VAL A 65 1.87 -1.50 12.90
N ASP A 66 1.37 -0.99 14.03
CA ASP A 66 2.18 -0.23 14.99
C ASP A 66 3.10 -1.14 15.84
N ALA A 67 3.92 -0.52 16.70
CA ALA A 67 4.88 -1.21 17.55
C ALA A 67 4.20 -2.15 18.56
N GLU A 68 2.96 -1.84 18.96
CA GLU A 68 2.15 -2.64 19.86
C GLU A 68 1.35 -3.75 19.14
N GLY A 69 1.53 -3.92 17.83
CA GLY A 69 0.89 -4.96 17.04
C GLY A 69 -0.57 -4.67 16.69
N ARG A 70 -0.94 -3.39 16.54
CA ARG A 70 -2.31 -2.96 16.22
C ARG A 70 -2.38 -2.30 14.85
N SER A 71 -3.57 -2.37 14.27
CA SER A 71 -3.89 -1.70 13.01
C SER A 71 -3.80 -0.19 13.14
N TRP A 72 -3.08 0.47 12.23
CA TRP A 72 -2.94 1.92 12.18
C TRP A 72 -4.27 2.69 12.10
N ARG A 73 -5.32 2.06 11.55
CA ARG A 73 -6.61 2.70 11.31
C ARG A 73 -7.66 2.28 12.33
N SER A 74 -7.84 0.97 12.54
CA SER A 74 -8.89 0.47 13.42
C SER A 74 -8.46 0.38 14.89
N GLY A 75 -7.15 0.41 15.17
CA GLY A 75 -6.58 0.18 16.50
C GLY A 75 -6.73 -1.25 17.02
N ALA A 76 -7.30 -2.16 16.24
CA ALA A 76 -7.48 -3.56 16.64
C ALA A 76 -6.14 -4.30 16.65
N VAL A 77 -5.98 -5.21 17.62
CA VAL A 77 -4.83 -6.12 17.66
C VAL A 77 -4.88 -7.04 16.44
N VAL A 78 -3.80 -7.05 15.65
CA VAL A 78 -3.76 -7.81 14.40
C VAL A 78 -3.69 -9.31 14.67
N GLN A 79 -4.34 -10.09 13.82
CA GLN A 79 -4.29 -11.55 13.84
C GLN A 79 -3.39 -12.07 12.73
N LYS A 80 -2.72 -13.21 12.94
CA LYS A 80 -1.99 -13.89 11.87
C LYS A 80 -2.93 -14.86 11.15
N ARG A 81 -3.01 -14.77 9.81
CA ARG A 81 -3.80 -15.70 8.98
C ARG A 81 -3.00 -16.16 7.78
N THR A 82 -3.17 -17.41 7.38
CA THR A 82 -2.54 -17.91 6.14
C THR A 82 -3.46 -17.61 4.96
N MET A 83 -3.03 -16.79 4.02
CA MET A 83 -3.83 -16.41 2.86
C MET A 83 -2.97 -16.21 1.61
N ARG A 84 -3.56 -16.43 0.43
CA ARG A 84 -2.90 -16.15 -0.83
C ARG A 84 -3.02 -14.67 -1.15
N GLN A 85 -1.90 -13.96 -1.25
CA GLN A 85 -1.84 -12.50 -1.45
C GLN A 85 -0.87 -12.11 -2.56
N TRP A 86 -1.04 -10.87 -3.05
CA TRP A 86 -0.14 -10.24 -4.00
C TRP A 86 0.99 -9.53 -3.27
N TYR A 87 2.19 -9.66 -3.82
CA TYR A 87 3.42 -9.07 -3.29
C TYR A 87 4.17 -8.39 -4.42
N PHE A 88 4.90 -7.33 -4.07
CA PHE A 88 5.91 -6.74 -4.93
C PHE A 88 7.28 -7.14 -4.43
N ARG A 89 8.18 -7.52 -5.34
CA ARG A 89 9.57 -7.87 -5.04
C ARG A 89 10.40 -6.59 -4.84
N THR A 90 10.09 -5.85 -3.78
CA THR A 90 10.77 -4.59 -3.43
C THR A 90 12.26 -4.81 -3.17
N LEU A 91 12.64 -5.97 -2.61
CA LEU A 91 14.03 -6.38 -2.40
C LEU A 91 14.90 -6.40 -3.67
N ALA A 92 14.31 -6.54 -4.86
CA ALA A 92 15.08 -6.45 -6.10
C ALA A 92 15.71 -5.06 -6.32
N TYR A 93 15.25 -4.05 -5.56
CA TYR A 93 15.70 -2.66 -5.63
C TYR A 93 16.37 -2.19 -4.34
N SER A 94 16.60 -3.05 -3.34
CA SER A 94 17.38 -2.71 -2.15
C SER A 94 18.87 -2.93 -2.37
N THR A 95 19.70 -1.95 -2.02
CA THR A 95 21.16 -2.14 -1.92
C THR A 95 21.50 -2.89 -0.62
N VAL A 96 22.32 -3.94 -0.73
CA VAL A 96 22.76 -4.77 0.40
C VAL A 96 23.51 -3.89 1.40
N GLY A 97 22.91 -3.63 2.57
CA GLY A 97 23.55 -2.90 3.66
C GLY A 97 22.59 -2.26 4.67
N GLU A 98 21.53 -1.58 4.23
CA GLU A 98 20.67 -0.76 5.12
C GLU A 98 19.19 -1.12 5.10
N THR A 99 18.71 -1.90 4.11
CA THR A 99 17.26 -2.17 3.93
C THR A 99 16.83 -3.58 4.36
N ILE A 100 17.74 -4.36 4.94
CA ILE A 100 17.50 -5.78 5.25
C ILE A 100 16.50 -5.95 6.40
N GLU A 101 16.47 -5.06 7.40
CA GLU A 101 15.55 -5.21 8.54
C GLU A 101 14.09 -4.89 8.20
N VAL A 102 13.82 -3.98 7.27
CA VAL A 102 12.43 -3.60 6.92
C VAL A 102 11.79 -4.62 5.97
N CYS A 103 12.57 -5.19 5.04
CA CYS A 103 12.01 -6.04 3.98
C CYS A 103 11.98 -7.54 4.29
N HIS A 104 12.81 -8.07 5.20
CA HIS A 104 12.69 -9.49 5.59
C HIS A 104 11.34 -9.84 6.22
N MET A 105 10.62 -8.82 6.69
CA MET A 105 9.30 -8.99 7.29
C MET A 105 8.18 -9.09 6.25
N LEU A 106 8.35 -8.60 5.02
CA LEU A 106 7.37 -8.70 3.92
C LEU A 106 7.46 -10.03 3.15
N ASP A 107 8.58 -10.74 3.30
CA ASP A 107 8.87 -12.01 2.63
C ASP A 107 8.69 -13.25 3.53
N LEU A 108 8.21 -13.10 4.77
CA LEU A 108 7.79 -14.22 5.64
C LEU A 108 6.27 -14.29 5.78
#